data_AF-A0A7Y0X9L2-F1
#
_entry.id   AF-A0A7Y0X9L2-F1
#
_cell.length_a   1.000
_cell.length_b   1.000
_cell.length_c   1.000
_cell.angle_alpha   90.00
_cell.angle_beta   90.00
_cell.angle_gamma   90.00
#
_symmetry.space_group_name_H-M   'P 1'
#
loop_
_entity.id
_entity.type
_entity.pdbx_description
1 polymer ?
#
loop_
_entity_poly.entity_id
_entity_poly.type
_entity_poly.pdbx_seq_one_letter_code
_entity_poly.pdbx_strand_id
1 'polypeptide(L)'
;VSSDGKSTWFDVVKSPFKDKASGTNGVLIMARDISERYLAEQKLEKANLELEKLSFMDSLTQVSNRRRFDEQLQVLWYHHAREKLPLTIMLCDIDF
;
A
#
# COMPACT_ATOMS: atom_id res chain seq x y z
N VAL A 1 7.89 1.88 -22.81
CA VAL A 1 7.61 3.28 -23.18
C VAL A 1 7.33 3.28 -24.67
N SER A 2 6.10 3.58 -25.07
CA SER A 2 5.77 3.72 -26.49
C SER A 2 6.36 5.02 -27.03
N SER A 3 6.43 5.17 -28.36
CA SER A 3 7.06 6.30 -29.07
C SER A 3 6.49 7.68 -28.74
N ASP A 4 5.30 7.72 -28.13
CA ASP A 4 4.56 8.88 -27.60
C ASP A 4 4.84 9.18 -26.11
N GLY A 5 5.78 8.46 -25.48
CA GLY A 5 6.18 8.68 -24.08
C GLY A 5 5.22 8.07 -23.04
N LYS A 6 4.16 7.40 -23.49
CA LYS A 6 3.20 6.73 -22.61
C LYS A 6 3.80 5.41 -22.10
N SER A 7 3.72 5.22 -20.79
CA SER A 7 4.05 3.93 -20.17
C SER A 7 2.81 3.05 -20.17
N THR A 8 2.91 1.89 -20.83
CA THR A 8 1.87 0.86 -20.84
C THR A 8 2.29 -0.28 -19.93
N TRP A 9 1.41 -0.67 -19.02
CA TRP A 9 1.61 -1.79 -18.11
C TRP A 9 0.92 -3.02 -18.67
N PHE A 10 1.66 -4.13 -18.74
CA PHE A 10 1.13 -5.41 -19.19
C PHE A 10 1.21 -6.44 -18.07
N ASP A 11 0.09 -7.13 -17.84
CA ASP A 11 0.10 -8.40 -17.15
C ASP A 11 0.44 -9.49 -18.18
N VAL A 12 1.50 -10.27 -17.92
CA VAL A 12 2.08 -11.19 -18.90
C VAL A 12 2.15 -12.60 -18.33
N VAL A 13 1.46 -13.53 -18.98
CA VAL A 13 1.54 -14.95 -18.70
C VAL A 13 2.31 -15.64 -19.82
N LYS A 14 3.34 -16.39 -19.45
CA LYS A 14 4.14 -17.21 -20.38
C LYS A 14 4.06 -18.68 -19.99
N SER A 15 3.77 -19.54 -20.95
CA SER A 15 3.69 -20.99 -20.75
C SER A 15 4.47 -21.72 -21.86
N PRO A 16 5.24 -22.77 -21.55
CA PRO A 16 5.84 -23.60 -22.58
C PRO A 16 4.74 -24.30 -23.38
N PHE A 17 4.87 -24.31 -24.70
CA PHE A 17 3.98 -25.10 -25.56
C PHE A 17 4.84 -25.95 -26.51
N LYS A 18 4.34 -27.14 -26.83
CA LYS A 18 4.97 -28.03 -27.81
C LYS A 18 4.01 -28.26 -28.95
N ASP A 19 4.46 -27.97 -30.16
CA ASP A 19 3.70 -28.28 -31.36
C ASP A 19 3.78 -29.79 -31.64
N LYS A 20 2.63 -30.47 -31.68
CA LYS A 20 2.53 -31.91 -31.95
C LYS A 20 2.78 -32.26 -33.42
N ALA A 21 2.63 -31.30 -34.35
CA ALA A 21 2.82 -31.53 -35.77
C ALA A 21 4.29 -31.35 -36.20
N SER A 22 4.95 -30.29 -35.74
CA SER A 22 6.36 -30.03 -36.06
C SER A 22 7.37 -30.58 -35.03
N GLY A 23 6.92 -30.94 -33.82
CA GLY A 23 7.79 -31.33 -32.72
C GLY A 23 8.54 -30.17 -32.05
N THR A 24 8.32 -28.93 -32.52
CA THR A 24 9.01 -27.73 -32.04
C THR A 24 8.56 -27.35 -30.63
N ASN A 25 9.52 -26.99 -29.78
CA ASN A 25 9.24 -26.37 -28.48
C ASN A 25 9.16 -24.85 -28.65
N GLY A 26 8.11 -24.23 -28.11
CA GLY A 26 7.89 -22.80 -28.13
C GLY A 26 7.37 -22.25 -26.80
N VAL A 27 7.10 -20.95 -26.78
CA VAL A 27 6.51 -20.25 -25.64
C VAL A 27 5.23 -19.58 -26.10
N LEU A 28 4.11 -19.90 -25.46
CA LEU A 28 2.87 -19.15 -25.60
C LEU A 28 2.95 -17.95 -24.66
N ILE A 29 2.83 -16.74 -25.20
CA ILE A 29 2.80 -15.50 -24.45
C ILE A 29 1.42 -14.88 -24.61
N MET A 30 0.78 -14.59 -23.48
CA MET A 30 -0.43 -13.77 -23.42
C MET A 30 -0.09 -12.51 -22.63
N ALA A 31 -0.38 -11.34 -23.22
CA ALA A 31 -0.18 -10.06 -22.58
C ALA A 31 -1.50 -9.29 -22.57
N ARG A 32 -1.89 -8.77 -21.40
CA ARG A 32 -3.07 -7.92 -21.23
C ARG A 32 -2.61 -6.54 -20.78
N ASP A 33 -3.04 -5.51 -21.49
CA ASP A 33 -2.85 -4.13 -21.03
C ASP A 33 -3.67 -3.89 -19.76
N ILE A 34 -3.01 -3.50 -18.69
CA ILE A 34 -3.60 -3.20 -17.37
C ILE A 34 -3.34 -1.74 -16.96
N SER A 35 -2.92 -0.88 -17.89
CA SER A 35 -2.50 0.49 -17.58
C SER A 35 -3.57 1.31 -16.89
N GLU A 36 -4.82 1.23 -17.36
CA GLU A 36 -5.94 1.97 -16.76
C GLU A 36 -6.20 1.53 -15.33
N ARG A 37 -6.29 0.21 -15.10
CA ARG A 37 -6.50 -0.37 -13.78
C ARG A 37 -5.36 -0.03 -12.82
N TYR A 38 -4.12 -0.18 -13.28
CA TYR A 38 -2.93 0.12 -12.47
C TYR A 38 -2.88 1.60 -12.06
N LEU A 39 -3.21 2.52 -12.97
CA LEU A 39 -3.26 3.95 -12.66
C LEU A 39 -4.43 4.30 -11.72
N ALA A 40 -5.58 3.63 -11.86
CA ALA A 40 -6.71 3.81 -10.96
C ALA A 40 -6.39 3.32 -9.54
N GLU A 41 -5.78 2.13 -9.41
CA GLU A 41 -5.35 1.57 -8.12
C GLU A 41 -4.35 2.50 -7.43
N GLN A 42 -3.34 3.01 -8.15
CA GLN A 42 -2.39 3.98 -7.57
C GLN A 42 -3.06 5.29 -7.12
N LYS A 43 -4.01 5.83 -7.90
CA LYS A 43 -4.74 7.04 -7.49
C LYS A 43 -5.56 6.80 -6.23
N LEU A 44 -6.21 5.65 -6.15
CA LEU A 44 -7.01 5.25 -5.00
C LEU A 44 -6.13 5.09 -3.75
N GLU A 45 -4.98 4.42 -3.88
CA GLU A 45 -4.01 4.26 -2.80
C GLU A 45 -3.52 5.62 -2.28
N LYS A 46 -3.16 6.53 -3.20
CA LYS A 46 -2.73 7.89 -2.84
C LYS A 46 -3.84 8.66 -2.11
N ALA A 47 -5.07 8.63 -2.61
CA ALA A 47 -6.20 9.31 -1.99
C ALA A 47 -6.50 8.74 -0.59
N ASN A 48 -6.43 7.41 -0.43
CA ASN A 48 -6.59 6.77 0.87
C ASN A 48 -5.49 7.19 1.84
N LEU A 49 -4.23 7.26 1.43
CA LEU A 49 -3.13 7.74 2.27
C LEU A 49 -3.31 9.20 2.69
N GLU A 50 -3.83 10.06 1.80
CA GLU A 50 -4.14 11.45 2.13
C GLU A 50 -5.31 11.57 3.11
N LEU A 51 -6.38 10.81 2.89
CA LEU A 51 -7.51 10.73 3.82
C LEU A 51 -7.10 10.19 5.19
N GLU A 52 -6.25 9.17 5.22
CA GLU A 52 -5.72 8.60 6.46
C GLU A 52 -4.93 9.65 7.25
N LYS A 53 -4.08 10.43 6.57
CA LYS A 53 -3.35 11.54 7.18
C LYS A 53 -4.28 12.60 7.77
N LEU A 54 -5.32 13.01 7.03
CA LEU A 54 -6.32 13.95 7.52
C LEU A 54 -7.13 13.37 8.68
N SER A 55 -7.39 12.07 8.65
CA SER A 55 -8.09 11.31 9.68
C SER A 55 -7.25 11.10 10.95
N PHE A 56 -6.01 11.56 11.03
CA PHE A 56 -5.21 11.49 12.27
C PHE A 56 -5.37 12.68 13.19
N MET A 57 -6.01 13.76 12.73
CA MET A 57 -6.20 14.98 13.52
C MET A 57 -7.60 14.99 14.14
N ASP A 58 -7.70 15.36 15.41
CA ASP A 58 -8.96 15.67 16.06
C ASP A 58 -9.43 17.05 15.58
N SER A 59 -10.66 17.13 15.05
CA SER A 59 -11.15 18.36 14.42
C SER A 59 -11.38 19.51 15.40
N LEU A 60 -11.65 19.20 16.68
CA LEU A 60 -11.95 20.20 17.71
C LEU A 60 -10.67 20.81 18.28
N THR A 61 -9.69 19.96 18.60
CA THR A 61 -8.47 20.34 19.32
C THR A 61 -7.25 20.49 18.42
N GLN A 62 -7.32 20.02 17.17
CA GLN A 62 -6.21 19.99 16.21
C GLN A 62 -4.97 19.22 16.71
N VAL A 63 -5.10 18.40 17.75
CA VAL A 63 -4.07 17.44 18.15
C VAL A 63 -4.30 16.08 17.47
N SER A 64 -3.32 15.19 17.54
CA SER A 64 -3.51 13.81 17.08
C SER A 64 -4.68 13.15 17.82
N ASN A 65 -5.56 12.50 17.08
CA ASN A 65 -6.73 11.86 17.66
C ASN A 65 -6.36 10.52 18.33
N ARG A 66 -7.36 9.94 19.01
CA ARG A 66 -7.21 8.68 19.73
C ARG A 66 -6.75 7.52 18.85
N ARG A 67 -7.26 7.41 17.61
CA ARG A 67 -6.81 6.38 16.66
C ARG A 67 -5.30 6.48 16.42
N ARG A 68 -4.80 7.68 16.16
CA ARG A 68 -3.37 7.90 15.95
C ARG A 68 -2.55 7.56 17.20
N PHE A 69 -3.06 7.90 18.38
CA PHE A 69 -2.44 7.52 19.65
C PHE A 69 -2.34 6.00 19.80
N ASP A 70 -3.43 5.26 19.59
CA ASP A 70 -3.48 3.81 19.75
C ASP A 70 -2.53 3.09 18.77
N GLU A 71 -2.50 3.53 17.51
CA GLU A 71 -1.57 2.99 16.50
C GLU A 71 -0.10 3.19 16.88
N GLN A 72 0.27 4.40 17.31
CA GLN A 72 1.64 4.68 17.73
C GLN A 72 2.00 3.93 19.01
N LEU A 73 1.08 3.84 19.96
CA LEU A 73 1.29 3.10 21.19
C LEU A 73 1.57 1.62 20.89
N GLN A 74 0.83 1.00 19.97
CA GLN A 74 1.07 -0.38 19.58
C GLN A 74 2.48 -0.58 19.01
N VAL A 75 2.92 0.29 18.11
CA VAL A 75 4.29 0.21 17.53
C VAL A 75 5.35 0.37 18.61
N LEU A 76 5.22 1.39 19.47
CA LEU A 76 6.17 1.64 20.55
C LEU A 76 6.19 0.49 21.56
N TRP A 77 5.04 -0.11 21.87
CA TRP A 77 4.94 -1.24 22.78
C TRP A 77 5.79 -2.42 22.31
N TYR A 78 5.62 -2.85 21.05
CA TYR A 78 6.40 -3.96 20.48
C TYR A 78 7.90 -3.66 20.49
N HIS A 79 8.28 -2.43 20.14
CA HIS A 79 9.68 -2.01 20.14
C HIS A 79 10.28 -2.04 21.55
N HIS A 80 9.65 -1.37 22.52
CA HIS A 80 10.17 -1.26 23.89
C HIS A 80 10.19 -2.59 24.62
N ALA A 81 9.19 -3.46 24.39
CA ALA A 81 9.17 -4.81 24.93
C ALA A 81 10.35 -5.65 24.44
N ARG A 82 10.71 -5.53 23.14
CA ARG A 82 11.83 -6.26 22.55
C ARG A 82 13.18 -5.73 23.04
N GLU A 83 13.36 -4.41 23.03
CA GLU A 83 14.62 -3.76 23.41
C GLU A 83 14.80 -3.63 24.94
N LYS A 84 13.82 -4.05 25.74
CA LYS A 84 13.79 -3.90 27.20
C LYS A 84 13.99 -2.44 27.66
N LEU A 85 13.39 -1.53 26.91
CA LEU A 85 13.42 -0.09 27.22
C LEU A 85 12.15 0.29 28.00
N PRO A 86 12.24 1.22 28.96
CA PRO A 86 11.06 1.72 29.65
C PRO A 86 10.16 2.53 28.69
N LEU A 87 8.85 2.38 28.82
CA LEU A 87 7.84 3.17 28.11
C LEU A 87 6.91 3.81 29.15
N THR A 88 6.67 5.11 29.03
CA THR A 88 5.77 5.86 29.92
C THR A 88 4.60 6.42 29.13
N ILE A 89 3.39 6.33 29.69
CA ILE A 89 2.16 6.93 29.15
C ILE A 89 1.59 7.86 30.21
N MET A 90 1.14 9.03 29.80
CA MET A 90 0.45 9.99 30.66
C MET A 90 -0.95 10.23 30.08
N LEU A 91 -1.98 10.03 30.90
CA LEU A 91 -3.36 10.37 30.58
C LEU A 91 -3.81 11.46 31.55
N CYS A 92 -4.36 12.54 31.00
CA CYS A 92 -4.94 13.62 31.76
C CYS A 92 -6.39 13.76 31.31
N ASP A 93 -7.30 13.73 32.28
CA ASP A 93 -8.70 14.08 32.03
C ASP A 93 -8.88 15.57 32.31
N ILE A 94 -9.59 16.29 31.44
CA ILE A 94 -9.82 17.72 31.56
C ILE A 94 -11.31 17.92 31.80
N ASP A 95 -11.69 17.84 33.07
CA ASP A 95 -13.02 18.21 33.54
C ASP A 95 -12.98 19.64 34.09
N PHE A 96 -14.01 20.45 33.78
CA PHE A 96 -14.23 21.80 34.31
C PHE A 96 -15.39 21.81 35.31
#